data_AF-A0A9X3F7L1-F1
#
_entry.id   AF-A0A9X3F7L1-F1
#
_cell.length_a   1.000
_cell.length_b   1.000
_cell.length_c   1.000
_cell.angle_alpha   90.00
_cell.angle_beta   90.00
_cell.angle_gamma   90.00
#
_symmetry.space_group_name_H-M   'P 1'
#
loop_
_entity.id
_entity.type
_entity.pdbx_description
1 polymer ?
#
loop_
_entity_poly.entity_id
_entity_poly.type
_entity_poly.pdbx_seq_one_letter_code
_entity_poly.pdbx_strand_id
1 'polypeptide(L)'
;MSSGAGDEPDAGRRGVLKLGIGALGVGLAAVPVVPAIGYLLFPTGSKAGERAFLPAGKRSALAGAVPVRVDLYADKVDAWNKTPDVKLGSCWVLERDGALQAFSTVCPHLGCAVDYDAESQKFKCPCHRSAFGLDGAVEAGPSPRPLDSLEVKEENGLVAIRLVRYRQGVADKEPV
;
A
#
# COMPACT_ATOMS: atom_id res chain seq x y z
N MET A 1 81.92 9.17 -1.10
CA MET A 1 81.07 8.62 -0.01
C MET A 1 80.12 9.73 0.41
N SER A 2 78.93 9.79 -0.19
CA SER A 2 77.87 10.71 0.25
C SER A 2 76.86 9.86 0.99
N SER A 3 76.82 10.01 2.31
CA SER A 3 75.94 9.26 3.19
C SER A 3 74.51 9.72 2.99
N GLY A 4 73.66 8.85 2.46
CA GLY A 4 72.22 9.03 2.43
C GLY A 4 71.67 9.01 3.85
N ALA A 5 71.29 10.17 4.37
CA ALA A 5 70.46 10.26 5.56
C ALA A 5 69.05 9.77 5.17
N GLY A 6 68.67 8.60 5.66
CA GLY A 6 67.30 8.12 5.58
C GLY A 6 66.40 9.09 6.33
N ASP A 7 65.44 9.68 5.62
CA ASP A 7 64.36 10.46 6.19
C ASP A 7 63.49 9.52 7.04
N GLU A 8 63.66 9.53 8.36
CA GLU A 8 62.78 8.81 9.27
C GLU A 8 61.43 9.54 9.35
N PRO A 9 60.35 8.93 8.89
CA PRO A 9 59.06 9.61 8.79
C PRO A 9 58.46 9.90 10.17
N ASP A 10 58.42 11.18 10.51
CA ASP A 10 57.80 11.77 11.71
C ASP A 10 56.43 11.15 12.03
N ALA A 11 56.29 10.70 13.29
CA ALA A 11 55.08 10.08 13.83
C ALA A 11 53.84 10.98 13.68
N GLY A 12 54.01 12.31 13.69
CA GLY A 12 52.94 13.28 13.45
C GLY A 12 52.39 13.22 12.02
N ARG A 13 53.26 13.17 11.01
CA ARG A 13 52.89 13.05 9.59
C ARG A 13 52.20 11.73 9.28
N ARG A 14 52.70 10.63 9.85
CA ARG A 14 52.07 9.30 9.75
C ARG A 14 50.69 9.28 10.41
N GLY A 15 50.51 9.98 11.52
CA GLY A 15 49.23 10.14 12.21
C GLY A 15 48.19 10.85 11.36
N VAL A 16 48.54 12.00 10.77
CA VAL A 16 47.67 12.76 9.87
C VAL A 16 47.28 11.94 8.64
N LEU A 17 48.25 11.23 8.02
CA LEU A 17 47.98 10.39 6.85
C LEU A 17 47.05 9.22 7.19
N LYS A 18 47.25 8.55 8.34
CA LYS A 18 46.35 7.48 8.81
C LYS A 18 44.94 7.99 9.07
N LEU A 19 44.80 9.17 9.66
CA LEU A 19 43.51 9.79 9.91
C LEU A 19 42.80 10.13 8.59
N GLY A 20 43.53 10.69 7.62
CA GLY A 20 43.01 11.02 6.29
C GLY A 20 42.57 9.79 5.49
N ILE A 21 43.40 8.73 5.46
CA ILE A 21 43.06 7.46 4.79
C ILE A 21 41.87 6.79 5.50
N GLY A 22 41.83 6.81 6.84
CA GLY A 22 40.72 6.29 7.62
C GLY A 22 39.41 7.03 7.34
N ALA A 23 39.44 8.36 7.33
CA ALA A 23 38.28 9.19 7.01
C ALA A 23 37.78 8.96 5.57
N LEU A 24 38.69 8.84 4.60
CA LEU A 24 38.34 8.51 3.21
C LEU A 24 37.73 7.11 3.11
N GLY A 25 38.30 6.13 3.81
CA GLY A 25 37.78 4.76 3.86
C GLY A 25 36.38 4.68 4.47
N VAL A 26 36.12 5.41 5.56
CA VAL A 26 34.79 5.54 6.16
C VAL A 26 33.82 6.22 5.19
N GLY A 27 34.24 7.30 4.53
CA GLY A 27 33.43 7.99 3.53
C GLY A 27 33.04 7.09 2.37
N LEU A 28 33.99 6.34 1.82
CA LEU A 28 33.75 5.37 0.73
C LEU A 28 32.86 4.20 1.20
N ALA A 29 33.07 3.67 2.40
CA ALA A 29 32.26 2.60 2.96
C ALA A 29 30.82 3.05 3.28
N ALA A 30 30.61 4.31 3.64
CA ALA A 30 29.29 4.86 3.91
C ALA A 30 28.38 4.85 2.66
N VAL A 31 28.96 4.99 1.45
CA VAL A 31 28.20 5.05 0.19
C VAL A 31 27.35 3.80 -0.05
N PRO A 32 27.85 2.54 0.07
CA PRO A 32 26.99 1.36 -0.01
C PRO A 32 26.28 1.03 1.31
N VAL A 33 26.90 1.32 2.47
CA VAL A 33 26.38 0.89 3.78
C VAL A 33 25.12 1.66 4.19
N VAL A 34 25.08 2.98 3.99
CA VAL A 34 23.91 3.80 4.38
C VAL A 34 22.66 3.42 3.57
N PRO A 35 22.71 3.30 2.23
CA PRO A 35 21.65 2.70 1.42
C PRO A 35 21.21 1.30 1.86
N ALA A 36 22.15 0.42 2.17
CA ALA A 36 21.86 -0.95 2.58
C ALA A 36 21.11 -0.99 3.93
N ILE A 37 21.53 -0.15 4.90
CA ILE A 37 20.82 0.00 6.17
C ILE A 37 19.41 0.56 5.94
N GLY A 38 19.28 1.61 5.11
CA GLY A 38 17.98 2.17 4.75
C GLY A 38 17.04 1.13 4.12
N TYR A 39 17.56 0.29 3.22
CA TYR A 39 16.81 -0.80 2.60
C TYR A 39 16.33 -1.84 3.63
N LEU A 40 17.22 -2.27 4.53
CA LEU A 40 16.89 -3.26 5.55
C LEU A 40 15.91 -2.73 6.61
N LEU A 41 15.94 -1.42 6.90
CA LEU A 41 15.07 -0.79 7.89
C LEU A 41 13.77 -0.21 7.29
N PHE A 42 13.66 -0.07 5.96
CA PHE A 42 12.44 0.40 5.28
C PHE A 42 11.14 -0.31 5.72
N PRO A 43 11.09 -1.65 5.92
CA PRO A 43 9.85 -2.31 6.36
C PRO A 43 9.42 -1.96 7.79
N THR A 44 10.33 -1.44 8.64
CA THR A 44 10.00 -1.10 10.04
C THR A 44 9.39 0.29 10.20
N GLY A 45 9.58 1.18 9.21
CA GLY A 45 9.10 2.56 9.27
C GLY A 45 8.09 2.94 8.18
N SER A 46 8.03 2.19 7.07
CA SER A 46 6.99 2.38 6.07
C SER A 46 5.68 1.86 6.64
N LYS A 47 4.68 2.74 6.76
CA LYS A 47 3.27 2.32 6.92
C LYS A 47 2.78 1.72 5.59
N ALA A 48 3.50 0.71 5.10
CA ALA A 48 3.20 0.01 3.88
C ALA A 48 1.92 -0.77 4.10
N GLY A 49 0.80 -0.23 3.60
CA GLY A 49 -0.48 -0.93 3.52
C GLY A 49 -1.59 -0.42 4.42
N GLU A 50 -1.33 0.40 5.44
CA GLU A 50 -2.33 0.66 6.47
C GLU A 50 -2.91 2.09 6.46
N ARG A 51 -4.21 2.14 6.09
CA ARG A 51 -5.25 2.97 6.75
C ARG A 51 -5.41 4.43 6.31
N ALA A 52 -4.69 4.91 5.30
CA ALA A 52 -4.97 6.23 4.75
C ALA A 52 -6.31 6.22 4.00
N PHE A 53 -7.19 7.17 4.32
CA PHE A 53 -8.39 7.42 3.54
C PHE A 53 -7.98 7.97 2.17
N LEU A 54 -8.39 7.27 1.11
CA LEU A 54 -8.09 7.63 -0.27
C LEU A 54 -9.26 8.42 -0.86
N PRO A 55 -9.02 9.50 -1.60
CA PRO A 55 -10.09 10.27 -2.21
C PRO A 55 -10.86 9.39 -3.21
N ALA A 56 -12.18 9.34 -3.05
CA ALA A 56 -13.09 8.54 -3.87
C ALA A 56 -13.98 9.40 -4.79
N GLY A 57 -14.00 10.72 -4.58
CA GLY A 57 -14.70 11.68 -5.41
C GLY A 57 -15.73 12.52 -4.65
N LYS A 58 -16.68 13.10 -5.38
CA LYS A 58 -17.76 13.92 -4.81
C LYS A 58 -18.92 13.04 -4.36
N ARG A 59 -19.55 13.37 -3.23
CA ARG A 59 -20.73 12.66 -2.71
C ARG A 59 -21.88 12.60 -3.70
N SER A 60 -22.09 13.67 -4.48
CA SER A 60 -23.16 13.72 -5.49
C SER A 60 -22.95 12.76 -6.66
N ALA A 61 -21.70 12.43 -7.00
CA ALA A 61 -21.38 11.49 -8.06
C ALA A 61 -21.53 10.02 -7.62
N LEU A 62 -21.48 9.79 -6.31
CA LEU A 62 -21.62 8.47 -5.67
C LEU A 62 -23.01 8.27 -5.06
N ALA A 63 -23.92 9.23 -5.27
CA ALA A 63 -25.27 9.17 -4.76
C ALA A 63 -26.14 8.23 -5.59
N GLY A 64 -26.86 7.33 -4.93
CA GLY A 64 -27.80 6.41 -5.56
C GLY A 64 -27.66 4.95 -5.14
N ALA A 65 -28.76 4.21 -5.33
CA ALA A 65 -28.86 2.81 -4.97
C ALA A 65 -28.09 1.86 -5.93
N VAL A 66 -27.68 2.35 -7.10
CA VAL A 66 -26.92 1.56 -8.08
C VAL A 66 -25.43 1.61 -7.70
N PRO A 67 -24.78 0.45 -7.49
CA PRO A 67 -23.36 0.42 -7.20
C PRO A 67 -22.50 1.03 -8.31
N VAL A 68 -21.63 1.96 -7.93
CA VAL A 68 -20.64 2.60 -8.78
C VAL A 68 -19.26 2.08 -8.42
N ARG A 69 -18.48 1.69 -9.43
CA ARG A 69 -17.09 1.30 -9.24
C ARG A 69 -16.21 2.53 -9.13
N VAL A 70 -15.46 2.63 -8.03
CA VAL A 70 -14.50 3.70 -7.78
C VAL A 70 -13.10 3.12 -7.73
N ASP A 71 -12.21 3.66 -8.56
CA ASP A 71 -10.79 3.37 -8.53
C ASP A 71 -10.08 4.33 -7.56
N LEU A 72 -9.25 3.78 -6.68
CA LEU A 72 -8.54 4.54 -5.65
C LEU A 72 -7.07 4.65 -6.01
N TYR A 73 -6.57 5.89 -6.01
CA TYR A 73 -5.21 6.23 -6.40
C TYR A 73 -4.44 6.82 -5.21
N ALA A 74 -3.14 6.55 -5.16
CA ALA A 74 -2.22 7.20 -4.25
C ALA A 74 -0.80 7.19 -4.80
N ASP A 75 0.06 8.04 -4.23
CA ASP A 75 1.48 8.01 -4.51
C ASP A 75 2.11 6.76 -3.88
N LYS A 76 2.83 5.97 -4.67
CA LYS A 76 3.64 4.86 -4.19
C LYS A 76 5.06 5.35 -3.93
N VAL A 77 5.50 5.27 -2.68
CA VAL A 77 6.87 5.61 -2.28
C VAL A 77 7.57 4.31 -1.87
N ASP A 78 8.67 4.00 -2.55
CA ASP A 78 9.61 2.96 -2.12
C ASP A 78 10.91 3.61 -1.60
N ALA A 79 11.92 2.79 -1.30
CA ALA A 79 13.18 3.27 -0.73
C ALA A 79 13.93 4.28 -1.63
N TRP A 80 13.62 4.33 -2.93
CA TRP A 80 14.40 5.08 -3.93
C TRP A 80 13.55 5.96 -4.84
N ASN A 81 12.28 5.59 -5.06
CA ASN A 81 11.40 6.21 -6.04
C ASN A 81 10.07 6.62 -5.42
N LYS A 82 9.54 7.71 -5.94
CA LYS A 82 8.14 8.11 -5.78
C LYS A 82 7.45 7.99 -7.13
N THR A 83 6.49 7.08 -7.24
CA THR A 83 5.60 6.98 -8.40
C THR A 83 4.27 7.64 -8.02
N PRO A 84 3.95 8.82 -8.58
CA PRO A 84 2.69 9.48 -8.28
C PRO A 84 1.51 8.76 -8.93
N ASP A 85 0.33 8.93 -8.35
CA ASP A 85 -0.96 8.55 -8.95
C ASP A 85 -1.07 7.08 -9.41
N VAL A 86 -0.65 6.16 -8.54
CA VAL A 86 -0.76 4.72 -8.81
C VAL A 86 -2.12 4.21 -8.32
N LYS A 87 -2.83 3.48 -9.18
CA LYS A 87 -4.03 2.75 -8.78
C LYS A 87 -3.70 1.70 -7.73
N LEU A 88 -4.16 1.90 -6.49
CA LEU A 88 -3.94 0.97 -5.38
C LEU A 88 -5.00 -0.14 -5.34
N GLY A 89 -6.21 0.16 -5.81
CA GLY A 89 -7.32 -0.78 -5.81
C GLY A 89 -8.61 -0.16 -6.35
N SER A 90 -9.69 -0.94 -6.28
CA SER A 90 -11.04 -0.50 -6.63
C SER A 90 -12.00 -0.91 -5.50
N CYS A 91 -13.12 -0.20 -5.40
CA CYS A 91 -14.23 -0.56 -4.54
C CYS A 91 -15.57 -0.28 -5.22
N TRP A 92 -16.61 -0.98 -4.80
CA TRP A 92 -18.00 -0.68 -5.12
C TRP A 92 -18.54 0.28 -4.08
N VAL A 93 -19.19 1.36 -4.51
CA VAL A 93 -19.85 2.34 -3.64
C VAL A 93 -21.32 2.41 -4.02
N LEU A 94 -22.19 2.31 -3.03
CA LEU A 94 -23.63 2.51 -3.19
C LEU A 94 -24.19 3.28 -2.00
N GLU A 95 -25.33 3.91 -2.22
CA GLU A 95 -26.10 4.56 -1.17
C GLU A 95 -27.26 3.67 -0.74
N ARG A 96 -27.37 3.45 0.57
CA ARG A 96 -28.48 2.71 1.17
C ARG A 96 -28.86 3.37 2.49
N ASP A 97 -30.16 3.56 2.71
CA ASP A 97 -30.70 4.16 3.93
C ASP A 97 -30.09 5.55 4.25
N GLY A 98 -29.73 6.31 3.20
CA GLY A 98 -29.12 7.64 3.29
C GLY A 98 -27.62 7.65 3.63
N ALA A 99 -26.98 6.48 3.75
CA ALA A 99 -25.56 6.34 4.02
C ALA A 99 -24.83 5.69 2.84
N LEU A 100 -23.62 6.17 2.54
CA LEU A 100 -22.73 5.48 1.62
C LEU A 100 -22.15 4.22 2.26
N GLN A 101 -22.17 3.14 1.50
CA GLN A 101 -21.52 1.88 1.81
C GLN A 101 -20.47 1.62 0.73
N ALA A 102 -19.30 1.15 1.16
CA ALA A 102 -18.24 0.74 0.24
C ALA A 102 -17.86 -0.71 0.49
N PHE A 103 -17.69 -1.47 -0.59
CA PHE A 103 -17.27 -2.87 -0.56
C PHE A 103 -16.06 -3.08 -1.47
N SER A 104 -15.15 -3.93 -1.04
CA SER A 104 -13.99 -4.34 -1.84
C SER A 104 -14.44 -5.00 -3.15
N THR A 105 -13.73 -4.74 -4.25
CA THR A 105 -13.92 -5.52 -5.49
C THR A 105 -13.22 -6.88 -5.44
N VAL A 106 -12.64 -7.28 -4.30
CA VAL A 106 -11.84 -8.50 -4.16
C VAL A 106 -12.66 -9.58 -3.47
N CYS A 107 -12.83 -10.72 -4.13
CA CYS A 107 -13.56 -11.87 -3.60
C CYS A 107 -12.80 -12.46 -2.40
N PRO A 108 -13.44 -12.62 -1.22
CA PRO A 108 -12.80 -13.21 -0.05
C PRO A 108 -12.36 -14.66 -0.22
N HIS A 109 -12.87 -15.37 -1.24
CA HIS A 109 -12.47 -16.74 -1.55
C HIS A 109 -10.99 -16.84 -1.93
N LEU A 110 -10.62 -16.31 -3.10
CA LEU A 110 -9.25 -16.42 -3.67
C LEU A 110 -8.81 -15.13 -4.40
N GLY A 111 -9.46 -14.00 -4.12
CA GLY A 111 -8.99 -12.69 -4.60
C GLY A 111 -9.43 -12.28 -6.01
N CYS A 112 -10.28 -13.05 -6.68
CA CYS A 112 -10.83 -12.65 -7.98
C CYS A 112 -11.60 -11.32 -7.90
N ALA A 113 -11.58 -10.56 -9.00
CA ALA A 113 -12.41 -9.35 -9.11
C ALA A 113 -13.90 -9.72 -9.10
N VAL A 114 -14.67 -9.04 -8.26
CA VAL A 114 -16.13 -9.15 -8.15
C VAL A 114 -16.74 -7.97 -8.89
N ASP A 115 -17.69 -8.24 -9.80
CA ASP A 115 -18.40 -7.23 -10.57
C ASP A 115 -19.87 -7.12 -10.16
N TYR A 116 -20.47 -5.95 -10.35
CA TYR A 116 -21.91 -5.75 -10.14
C TYR A 116 -22.70 -6.19 -11.37
N ASP A 117 -23.70 -7.03 -11.15
CA ASP A 117 -24.66 -7.48 -12.15
C ASP A 117 -26.01 -6.79 -11.94
N ALA A 118 -26.37 -5.90 -12.88
CA ALA A 118 -27.57 -5.08 -12.78
C ALA A 118 -28.88 -5.89 -12.87
N GLU A 119 -28.88 -7.01 -13.61
CA GLU A 119 -30.07 -7.83 -13.79
C GLU A 119 -30.47 -8.56 -12.50
N SER A 120 -29.50 -9.16 -11.81
CA SER A 120 -29.76 -9.84 -10.53
C SER A 120 -29.57 -8.97 -9.30
N GLN A 121 -29.10 -7.73 -9.47
CA GLN A 121 -28.76 -6.78 -8.40
C GLN A 121 -27.79 -7.37 -7.37
N LYS A 122 -26.74 -8.05 -7.84
CA LYS A 122 -25.77 -8.77 -7.00
C LYS A 122 -24.34 -8.48 -7.43
N PHE A 123 -23.42 -8.60 -6.48
CA PHE A 123 -22.00 -8.67 -6.78
C PHE A 123 -21.63 -10.12 -7.12
N LYS A 124 -21.13 -10.38 -8.32
CA LYS A 124 -20.81 -11.72 -8.83
C LYS A 124 -19.31 -11.89 -9.06
N CYS A 125 -18.77 -12.99 -8.54
CA CYS A 125 -17.42 -13.46 -8.80
C CYS A 125 -17.44 -14.45 -9.97
N PRO A 126 -16.71 -14.19 -11.08
CA PRO A 126 -16.73 -15.05 -12.26
C PRO A 126 -15.98 -16.38 -12.07
N CYS A 127 -15.10 -16.48 -11.07
CA CYS A 127 -14.19 -17.62 -10.92
C CYS A 127 -14.90 -18.90 -10.43
N HIS A 128 -15.62 -18.82 -9.31
CA HIS A 128 -16.25 -19.97 -8.67
C HIS A 128 -17.71 -19.69 -8.27
N ARG A 129 -18.33 -18.71 -8.94
CA ARG A 129 -19.73 -18.33 -8.79
C ARG A 129 -20.11 -17.90 -7.36
N SER A 130 -19.18 -17.29 -6.63
CA SER A 130 -19.55 -16.57 -5.42
C SER A 130 -20.46 -15.40 -5.79
N ALA A 131 -21.57 -15.25 -5.10
CA ALA A 131 -22.48 -14.12 -5.26
C ALA A 131 -22.71 -13.46 -3.91
N PHE A 132 -22.80 -12.13 -3.92
CA PHE A 132 -23.04 -11.33 -2.74
C PHE A 132 -24.21 -10.37 -2.97
N GLY A 133 -25.00 -10.16 -1.93
CA GLY A 133 -26.04 -9.14 -1.93
C GLY A 133 -25.46 -7.73 -1.96
N LEU A 134 -26.32 -6.72 -2.13
CA LEU A 134 -25.92 -5.30 -2.10
C LEU A 134 -25.39 -4.85 -0.72
N ASP A 135 -25.69 -5.61 0.33
CA ASP A 135 -25.15 -5.45 1.68
C ASP A 135 -23.82 -6.20 1.90
N GLY A 136 -23.32 -6.87 0.85
CA GLY A 136 -22.12 -7.67 0.87
C GLY A 136 -22.30 -9.08 1.43
N ALA A 137 -23.49 -9.48 1.90
CA ALA A 137 -23.74 -10.80 2.46
C ALA A 137 -23.49 -11.90 1.40
N VAL A 138 -22.92 -13.04 1.80
CA VAL A 138 -22.73 -14.18 0.88
C VAL A 138 -24.08 -14.80 0.60
N GLU A 139 -24.44 -14.90 -0.67
CA GLU A 139 -25.68 -15.54 -1.12
C GLU A 139 -25.41 -16.86 -1.85
N ALA A 140 -24.24 -17.01 -2.48
CA ALA A 140 -23.87 -18.23 -3.18
C ALA A 140 -22.35 -18.42 -3.25
N GLY A 141 -21.94 -19.65 -3.58
CA GLY A 141 -20.56 -20.03 -3.89
C GLY A 141 -19.67 -20.24 -2.67
N PRO A 142 -18.36 -20.47 -2.89
CA PRO A 142 -17.44 -20.94 -1.85
C PRO A 142 -16.81 -19.81 -1.01
N SER A 143 -17.38 -18.59 -1.02
CA SER A 143 -16.79 -17.50 -0.24
C SER A 143 -16.89 -17.81 1.26
N PRO A 144 -15.77 -17.80 2.02
CA PRO A 144 -15.79 -18.15 3.43
C PRO A 144 -16.42 -17.06 4.32
N ARG A 145 -16.60 -15.85 3.78
CA ARG A 145 -17.17 -14.69 4.47
C ARG A 145 -17.82 -13.70 3.49
N PRO A 146 -18.65 -12.74 3.98
CA PRO A 146 -19.21 -11.64 3.20
C PRO A 146 -18.14 -10.80 2.49
N LEU A 147 -18.55 -10.07 1.45
CA LEU A 147 -17.69 -9.12 0.76
C LEU A 147 -17.15 -8.09 1.77
N ASP A 148 -15.86 -7.76 1.65
CA ASP A 148 -15.19 -6.95 2.65
C ASP A 148 -15.66 -5.49 2.58
N SER A 149 -16.38 -5.03 3.60
CA SER A 149 -16.79 -3.64 3.81
C SER A 149 -15.58 -2.74 4.06
N LEU A 150 -15.59 -1.55 3.46
CA LEU A 150 -14.55 -0.52 3.61
C LEU A 150 -15.12 0.69 4.35
N GLU A 151 -14.30 1.33 5.18
CA GLU A 151 -14.73 2.55 5.88
C GLU A 151 -14.87 3.70 4.89
N VAL A 152 -16.00 4.40 4.96
CA VAL A 152 -16.29 5.61 4.20
C VAL A 152 -16.22 6.81 5.13
N LYS A 153 -15.53 7.86 4.70
CA LYS A 153 -15.46 9.15 5.38
C LYS A 153 -15.98 10.23 4.45
N GLU A 154 -16.96 10.99 4.92
CA GLU A 154 -17.56 12.09 4.19
C GLU A 154 -17.19 13.42 4.87
N GLU A 155 -16.53 14.33 4.15
CA GLU A 155 -16.16 15.66 4.64
C GLU A 155 -16.39 16.70 3.54
N ASN A 156 -17.17 17.74 3.82
CA ASN A 156 -17.42 18.86 2.89
C ASN A 156 -17.89 18.44 1.48
N GLY A 157 -18.70 17.38 1.38
CA GLY A 157 -19.20 16.85 0.11
C GLY A 157 -18.17 16.03 -0.69
N LEU A 158 -16.99 15.78 -0.12
CA LEU A 158 -16.00 14.85 -0.63
C LEU A 158 -16.07 13.53 0.14
N VAL A 159 -15.85 12.45 -0.58
CA VAL A 159 -15.84 11.09 -0.05
C VAL A 159 -14.43 10.56 -0.11
N ALA A 160 -13.98 9.96 0.98
CA ALA A 160 -12.74 9.21 1.05
C ALA A 160 -12.99 7.82 1.59
N ILE A 161 -12.28 6.83 1.07
CA ILE A 161 -12.47 5.41 1.39
C ILE A 161 -11.17 4.85 1.94
N ARG A 162 -11.26 4.15 3.07
CA ARG A 162 -10.12 3.42 3.61
C ARG A 162 -9.99 2.09 2.89
N LEU A 163 -9.04 2.01 1.96
CA LEU A 163 -8.70 0.75 1.31
C LEU A 163 -7.94 -0.14 2.30
N VAL A 164 -8.52 -1.31 2.62
CA VAL A 164 -7.89 -2.35 3.42
C VAL A 164 -7.91 -3.64 2.61
N ARG A 165 -6.78 -4.34 2.58
CA ARG A 165 -6.70 -5.69 2.03
C ARG A 165 -6.79 -6.66 3.19
N TYR A 166 -7.61 -7.69 3.03
CA TYR A 166 -7.76 -8.75 4.02
C TYR A 166 -7.27 -10.06 3.45
N ARG A 167 -6.71 -10.94 4.28
CA ARG A 167 -6.30 -12.29 3.91
C ARG A 167 -7.48 -13.03 3.25
N GLN A 168 -7.25 -13.64 2.09
CA GLN A 168 -8.27 -14.42 1.38
C GLN A 168 -8.27 -15.87 1.84
N GLY A 169 -9.37 -16.59 1.59
CA GLY A 169 -9.52 -18.03 1.90
C GLY A 169 -9.81 -18.35 3.37
N VAL A 170 -9.95 -17.34 4.23
CA VAL A 170 -10.24 -17.49 5.67
C VAL A 170 -11.55 -16.82 6.04
N ALA A 171 -12.24 -17.32 7.06
CA ALA A 171 -13.48 -16.70 7.55
C ALA A 171 -13.22 -15.35 8.25
N ASP A 172 -12.06 -15.22 8.90
CA ASP A 172 -11.71 -14.04 9.68
C ASP A 172 -11.20 -12.89 8.81
N LYS A 173 -11.55 -11.66 9.20
CA LYS A 173 -11.10 -10.42 8.53
C LYS A 173 -9.74 -9.98 9.08
N GLU A 174 -8.68 -10.67 8.66
CA GLU A 174 -7.30 -10.33 9.02
C GLU A 174 -6.69 -9.38 7.97
N PRO A 175 -6.32 -8.13 8.32
CA PRO A 175 -5.70 -7.21 7.37
C PRO A 175 -4.28 -7.69 6.97
N VAL A 176 -3.88 -7.42 5.72
CA VAL A 176 -2.59 -7.79 5.11
C VAL A 176 -1.92 -6.65 4.36
#